data_AF-A0A8T1L174-F1
#
_entry.id   AF-A0A8T1L174-F1
#
_cell.length_a   1.000
_cell.length_b   1.000
_cell.length_c   1.000
_cell.angle_alpha   90.00
_cell.angle_beta   90.00
_cell.angle_gamma   90.00
#
_symmetry.space_group_name_H-M   'P 1'
#
loop_
_entity.id
_entity.type
_entity.pdbx_description
1 polymer ?
#
loop_
_entity_poly.entity_id
_entity_poly.type
_entity_poly.pdbx_seq_one_letter_code
_entity_poly.pdbx_strand_id
1 'polypeptide(L)'
;MRQGSQIYPKLKLTYFPFPGRAEPIRLALFIAGIPFEDERIDADELSRRRPMLPFSQLPVLEVDGEIVSQALGILRYVGTLGGLYSPSNIKEAFRNDEVFSLIDEFYSSYTWNASYFETDPVKQMQLRTILAEETLPKTLNSLEKRTSKWSERYSVCDRLTVADLAIYSLLWTFQSGRILGVPVSAVAPYKKLLDIYEAVAGHPKVRGWGSMRH
;
A
#
# COMPACT_ATOMS: atom_id res chain seq x y z
N MET A 1 -2.64 35.28 -9.64
CA MET A 1 -3.64 34.75 -8.70
C MET A 1 -2.89 33.95 -7.65
N ARG A 2 -3.18 34.16 -6.37
CA ARG A 2 -2.29 33.87 -5.23
C ARG A 2 -1.92 32.37 -5.13
N GLN A 3 -0.67 32.02 -5.40
CA GLN A 3 -0.06 30.81 -4.84
C GLN A 3 0.28 31.14 -3.38
N GLY A 4 -0.67 30.91 -2.47
CA GLY A 4 -0.32 30.82 -1.06
C GLY A 4 0.51 29.56 -0.87
N SER A 5 1.66 29.65 -0.20
CA SER A 5 2.46 28.49 0.20
C SER A 5 1.55 27.54 0.97
N GLN A 6 1.21 26.39 0.40
CA GLN A 6 0.43 25.37 1.10
C GLN A 6 1.26 24.93 2.32
N ILE A 7 0.80 25.27 3.52
CA ILE A 7 1.44 24.82 4.77
C ILE A 7 0.91 23.41 5.05
N TYR A 8 1.79 22.42 4.93
CA TYR A 8 1.50 21.05 5.35
C TYR A 8 1.86 20.87 6.84
N PRO A 9 1.20 19.96 7.55
CA PRO A 9 1.64 19.56 8.90
C PRO A 9 3.06 18.99 8.85
N LYS A 10 3.77 18.99 9.98
CA LYS A 10 5.02 18.26 10.10
C LYS A 10 4.72 16.76 10.09
N LEU A 11 5.23 16.05 9.08
CA LEU A 11 4.99 14.63 8.89
C LEU A 11 6.28 13.82 9.08
N LYS A 12 6.20 12.75 9.87
CA LYS A 12 7.23 11.70 9.96
C LYS A 12 6.59 10.32 9.81
N LEU A 13 6.97 9.59 8.78
CA LEU A 13 6.54 8.23 8.52
C LEU A 13 7.60 7.27 9.04
N THR A 14 7.26 6.42 10.01
CA THR A 14 8.15 5.40 10.53
C THR A 14 7.78 4.02 9.99
N TYR A 15 8.73 3.35 9.34
CA TYR A 15 8.56 1.97 8.85
C TYR A 15 9.90 1.24 8.73
N PHE A 16 9.87 0.00 8.25
CA PHE A 16 11.08 -0.76 7.93
C PHE A 16 11.83 -0.21 6.69
N PRO A 17 13.13 -0.53 6.52
CA PRO A 17 13.94 -0.15 5.36
C PRO A 17 13.62 -1.00 4.11
N PHE A 18 12.34 -1.30 3.89
CA PHE A 18 11.83 -1.92 2.68
C PHE A 18 10.46 -1.32 2.33
N PRO A 19 9.92 -1.54 1.11
CA PRO A 19 8.68 -0.91 0.69
C PRO A 19 7.47 -1.28 1.58
N GLY A 20 7.08 -2.56 1.55
CA GLY A 20 6.01 -3.12 2.38
C GLY A 20 4.73 -2.29 2.38
N ARG A 21 4.06 -2.24 3.55
CA ARG A 21 2.77 -1.53 3.72
C ARG A 21 2.91 0.00 3.73
N ALA A 22 4.12 0.54 3.88
CA ALA A 22 4.35 1.99 3.89
C ALA A 22 4.57 2.57 2.49
N GLU A 23 4.90 1.76 1.49
CA GLU A 23 5.21 2.27 0.15
C GLU A 23 4.09 3.10 -0.49
N PRO A 24 2.81 2.70 -0.43
CA PRO A 24 1.73 3.55 -0.93
C PRO A 24 1.72 4.95 -0.30
N ILE A 25 2.07 5.05 1.00
CA ILE A 25 2.07 6.30 1.76
C ILE A 25 3.25 7.17 1.29
N ARG A 26 4.44 6.57 1.15
CA ARG A 26 5.64 7.25 0.61
C ARG A 26 5.37 7.80 -0.78
N LEU A 27 4.78 6.98 -1.66
CA LEU A 27 4.43 7.39 -3.03
C LEU A 27 3.38 8.51 -3.03
N ALA A 28 2.34 8.41 -2.20
CA ALA A 28 1.31 9.46 -2.13
C ALA A 28 1.89 10.81 -1.71
N LEU A 29 2.72 10.84 -0.66
CA LEU A 29 3.41 12.05 -0.19
C LEU A 29 4.35 12.61 -1.27
N PHE A 30 5.15 11.74 -1.90
CA PHE A 30 6.11 12.14 -2.92
C PHE A 30 5.46 12.66 -4.22
N ILE A 31 4.39 12.00 -4.67
CA ILE A 31 3.59 12.43 -5.84
C ILE A 31 2.98 13.80 -5.58
N ALA A 32 2.42 14.01 -4.38
CA ALA A 32 1.81 15.28 -3.98
C ALA A 32 2.84 16.39 -3.68
N GLY A 33 4.13 16.07 -3.61
CA GLY A 33 5.19 17.03 -3.25
C GLY A 33 5.11 17.47 -1.78
N ILE A 34 4.54 16.65 -0.91
CA ILE A 34 4.41 16.93 0.52
C ILE A 34 5.72 16.54 1.21
N PRO A 35 6.43 17.48 1.87
CA PRO A 35 7.62 17.16 2.65
C PRO A 35 7.29 16.24 3.83
N PHE A 36 8.13 15.23 4.06
CA PHE A 36 8.02 14.34 5.21
C PHE A 36 9.40 13.76 5.56
N GLU A 37 9.55 13.34 6.82
CA GLU A 37 10.67 12.53 7.27
C GLU A 37 10.34 11.05 7.07
N ASP A 38 11.15 10.30 6.31
CA ASP A 38 11.03 8.84 6.13
C ASP A 38 11.95 8.14 7.13
N GLU A 39 11.47 7.92 8.35
CA GLU A 39 12.23 7.24 9.40
C GLU A 39 12.21 5.73 9.18
N ARG A 40 13.38 5.14 8.98
CA ARG A 40 13.55 3.71 8.72
C ARG A 40 14.19 3.03 9.91
N ILE A 41 13.46 2.08 10.50
CA ILE A 41 13.91 1.35 11.70
C ILE A 41 13.97 -0.15 11.42
N ASP A 42 14.85 -0.87 12.11
CA ASP A 42 14.97 -2.32 12.03
C ASP A 42 14.06 -3.04 13.04
N ALA A 43 14.15 -4.37 13.09
CA ALA A 43 13.34 -5.20 13.99
C ALA A 43 13.72 -5.02 15.48
N ASP A 44 14.99 -4.73 15.77
CA ASP A 44 15.46 -4.51 17.15
C ASP A 44 14.91 -3.20 17.69
N GLU A 45 14.95 -2.15 16.87
CA GLU A 45 14.40 -0.85 17.23
C GLU A 45 12.86 -0.89 17.32
N LEU A 46 12.18 -1.61 16.43
CA LEU A 46 10.74 -1.88 16.60
C LEU A 46 10.47 -2.57 17.95
N SER A 47 11.27 -3.57 18.31
CA SER A 47 11.08 -4.31 19.57
C SER A 47 11.19 -3.38 20.79
N ARG A 48 12.10 -2.40 20.77
CA ARG A 48 12.23 -1.38 21.81
C ARG A 48 11.07 -0.38 21.82
N ARG A 49 10.61 0.06 20.65
CA ARG A 49 9.56 1.09 20.52
C ARG A 49 8.14 0.55 20.67
N ARG A 50 7.94 -0.76 20.50
CA ARG A 50 6.63 -1.42 20.45
C ARG A 50 5.62 -0.98 21.51
N PRO A 51 6.00 -0.82 22.80
CA PRO A 51 5.06 -0.40 23.86
C PRO A 51 4.57 1.05 23.70
N MET A 52 5.31 1.89 22.99
CA MET A 52 4.99 3.31 22.77
C MET A 52 4.19 3.54 21.48
N LEU A 53 4.15 2.55 20.58
CA LEU A 53 3.44 2.67 19.31
C LEU A 53 1.95 2.35 19.49
N PRO A 54 1.04 3.12 18.86
CA PRO A 54 -0.36 2.75 18.78
C PRO A 54 -0.50 1.36 18.16
N PHE A 55 -1.22 0.47 18.86
CA PHE A 55 -1.43 -0.92 18.48
C PHE A 55 -0.13 -1.74 18.31
N SER A 56 1.00 -1.27 18.83
CA SER A 56 2.27 -2.02 18.86
C SER A 56 2.77 -2.50 17.49
N GLN A 57 2.49 -1.72 16.44
CA GLN A 57 2.74 -2.10 15.04
C GLN A 57 3.25 -0.93 14.19
N LEU A 58 3.74 -1.26 13.00
CA LEU A 58 4.12 -0.33 11.94
C LEU A 58 3.24 -0.56 10.70
N PRO A 59 3.09 0.42 9.78
CA PRO A 59 3.62 1.78 9.85
C PRO A 59 2.90 2.66 10.87
N VAL A 60 3.58 3.74 11.27
CA VAL A 60 2.99 4.88 11.96
C VAL A 60 3.33 6.18 11.25
N LEU A 61 2.41 7.15 11.29
CA LEU A 61 2.63 8.52 10.85
C LEU A 61 2.49 9.43 12.05
N GLU A 62 3.52 10.22 12.32
CA GLU A 62 3.46 11.34 13.25
C GLU A 62 2.99 12.60 12.50
N VAL A 63 1.92 13.23 12.97
CA VAL A 63 1.32 14.45 12.42
C VAL A 63 1.34 15.51 13.52
N ASP A 64 2.21 16.52 13.38
CA ASP A 64 2.38 17.59 14.38
C ASP A 64 2.56 17.07 15.82
N GLY A 65 3.23 15.93 15.97
CA GLY A 65 3.50 15.26 17.25
C GLY A 65 2.49 14.18 17.66
N GLU A 66 1.34 14.07 16.97
CA GLU A 66 0.38 12.98 17.21
C GLU A 66 0.75 11.74 16.38
N ILE A 67 0.92 10.59 17.03
CA ILE A 67 1.28 9.33 16.36
C ILE A 67 0.01 8.54 16.04
N VAL A 68 -0.19 8.24 14.75
CA VAL A 68 -1.32 7.48 14.23
C VAL A 68 -0.82 6.21 13.53
N SER A 69 -1.57 5.11 13.63
CA SER A 69 -1.28 3.82 12.98
C SER A 69 -2.36 3.45 11.97
N GLN A 70 -2.26 2.26 11.36
CA GLN A 70 -3.09 1.71 10.28
C GLN A 70 -2.74 2.26 8.89
N ALA A 71 -1.99 1.47 8.12
CA ALA A 71 -1.41 1.88 6.83
C ALA A 71 -2.41 2.50 5.85
N LEU A 72 -3.60 1.89 5.68
CA LEU A 72 -4.61 2.40 4.74
C LEU A 72 -5.38 3.61 5.27
N GLY A 73 -5.51 3.74 6.59
CA GLY A 73 -6.02 4.96 7.23
C GLY A 73 -5.06 6.14 7.04
N ILE A 74 -3.77 5.90 7.27
CA ILE A 74 -2.69 6.86 6.98
C ILE A 74 -2.69 7.23 5.50
N LEU A 75 -2.78 6.25 4.61
CA LEU A 75 -2.82 6.46 3.16
C LEU A 75 -4.01 7.33 2.75
N ARG A 76 -5.21 7.09 3.31
CA ARG A 76 -6.40 7.95 3.10
C ARG A 76 -6.12 9.39 3.52
N TYR A 77 -5.52 9.59 4.69
CA TYR A 77 -5.20 10.92 5.22
C TYR A 77 -4.22 11.67 4.31
N VAL A 78 -3.06 11.07 3.98
CA VAL A 78 -2.07 11.74 3.11
C VAL A 78 -2.60 11.91 1.68
N GLY A 79 -3.41 10.97 1.21
CA GLY A 79 -4.11 11.10 -0.07
C GLY A 79 -5.08 12.27 -0.10
N THR A 80 -5.75 12.54 1.01
CA THR A 80 -6.64 13.71 1.15
C THR A 80 -5.84 15.01 1.12
N LEU A 81 -4.73 15.08 1.87
CA LEU A 81 -3.81 16.23 1.83
C LEU A 81 -3.25 16.50 0.43
N GLY A 82 -2.93 15.43 -0.30
CA GLY A 82 -2.30 15.47 -1.61
C GLY A 82 -3.25 15.47 -2.81
N GLY A 83 -4.58 15.48 -2.58
CA GLY A 83 -5.59 15.45 -3.65
C GLY A 83 -5.75 14.11 -4.39
N LEU A 84 -5.17 13.02 -3.87
CA LEU A 84 -5.30 11.65 -4.38
C LEU A 84 -6.47 10.86 -3.75
N TYR A 85 -7.16 11.45 -2.78
CA TYR A 85 -8.43 10.99 -2.23
C TYR A 85 -9.35 12.20 -2.06
N SER A 86 -10.58 12.13 -2.58
CA SER A 86 -11.51 13.26 -2.59
C SER A 86 -12.73 12.97 -1.71
N PRO A 87 -12.76 13.42 -0.44
CA PRO A 87 -13.87 13.12 0.48
C PRO A 87 -15.20 13.76 0.04
N SER A 88 -15.15 14.87 -0.70
CA SER A 88 -16.34 15.51 -1.27
C SER A 88 -16.94 14.73 -2.44
N ASN A 89 -16.18 13.86 -3.10
CA ASN A 89 -16.70 12.94 -4.10
C ASN A 89 -17.05 11.60 -3.44
N ILE A 90 -18.24 11.54 -2.84
CA ILE A 90 -18.68 10.40 -2.02
C ILE A 90 -18.62 9.05 -2.75
N LYS A 91 -18.82 9.02 -4.07
CA LYS A 91 -18.79 7.79 -4.85
C LYS A 91 -17.36 7.30 -5.07
N GLU A 92 -16.43 8.21 -5.34
CA GLU A 92 -15.01 7.87 -5.42
C GLU A 92 -14.47 7.46 -4.04
N ALA A 93 -14.79 8.21 -2.99
CA ALA A 93 -14.43 7.89 -1.61
C ALA A 93 -14.88 6.48 -1.23
N PHE A 94 -16.15 6.14 -1.47
CA PHE A 94 -16.70 4.82 -1.21
C PHE A 94 -15.96 3.70 -1.95
N ARG A 95 -15.61 3.90 -3.22
CA ARG A 95 -14.85 2.91 -4.02
C ARG A 95 -13.42 2.73 -3.52
N ASN A 96 -12.74 3.82 -3.15
CA ASN A 96 -11.40 3.73 -2.55
C ASN A 96 -11.45 2.92 -1.25
N ASP A 97 -12.45 3.18 -0.40
CA ASP A 97 -12.59 2.52 0.89
C ASP A 97 -12.97 1.04 0.77
N GLU A 98 -13.75 0.68 -0.25
CA GLU A 98 -14.03 -0.72 -0.59
C GLU A 98 -12.75 -1.47 -1.02
N VAL A 99 -11.93 -0.87 -1.89
CA VAL A 99 -10.64 -1.43 -2.30
C VAL A 99 -9.71 -1.58 -1.10
N PHE A 100 -9.64 -0.57 -0.24
CA PHE A 100 -8.82 -0.62 0.97
C PHE A 100 -9.23 -1.75 1.90
N SER A 101 -10.54 -1.89 2.16
CA SER A 101 -11.06 -2.93 3.05
C SER A 101 -10.68 -4.33 2.56
N LEU A 102 -10.78 -4.57 1.25
CA LEU A 102 -10.42 -5.87 0.65
C LEU A 102 -8.91 -6.15 0.69
N ILE A 103 -8.08 -5.11 0.53
CA ILE A 103 -6.62 -5.23 0.68
C ILE A 103 -6.23 -5.49 2.14
N ASP A 104 -6.89 -4.84 3.09
CA ASP A 104 -6.64 -5.08 4.51
C ASP A 104 -7.10 -6.48 4.94
N GLU A 105 -8.22 -6.98 4.40
CA GLU A 105 -8.65 -8.37 4.58
C GLU A 105 -7.57 -9.36 4.11
N PHE A 106 -6.93 -9.10 2.97
CA PHE A 106 -5.82 -9.93 2.50
C PHE A 106 -4.64 -9.95 3.49
N TYR A 107 -4.16 -8.78 3.92
CA TYR A 107 -3.02 -8.67 4.85
C TYR A 107 -3.35 -9.12 6.27
N SER A 108 -4.62 -9.12 6.67
CA SER A 108 -5.08 -9.65 7.96
C SER A 108 -5.43 -11.14 7.90
N SER A 109 -5.49 -11.74 6.70
CA SER A 109 -5.81 -13.16 6.54
C SER A 109 -4.83 -14.06 7.30
N TYR A 110 -5.36 -15.18 7.82
CA TYR A 110 -4.55 -16.19 8.50
C TYR A 110 -3.44 -16.70 7.60
N THR A 111 -3.75 -17.05 6.34
CA THR A 111 -2.77 -17.61 5.39
C THR A 111 -1.58 -16.67 5.17
N TRP A 112 -1.85 -15.37 4.95
CA TRP A 112 -0.77 -14.38 4.82
C TRP A 112 0.08 -14.33 6.08
N ASN A 113 -0.53 -14.06 7.24
CA ASN A 113 0.20 -13.86 8.49
C ASN A 113 0.95 -15.11 8.94
N ALA A 114 0.30 -16.28 8.91
CA ALA A 114 0.94 -17.55 9.25
C ALA A 114 2.11 -17.83 8.30
N SER A 115 1.97 -17.62 6.98
CA SER A 115 3.06 -17.87 6.04
C SER A 115 4.25 -16.92 6.20
N TYR A 116 4.01 -15.70 6.69
CA TYR A 116 5.04 -14.68 6.82
C TYR A 116 5.89 -14.88 8.07
N PHE A 117 5.28 -15.33 9.17
CA PHE A 117 5.95 -15.54 10.45
C PHE A 117 6.32 -17.00 10.74
N GLU A 118 5.95 -17.95 9.87
CA GLU A 118 6.33 -19.36 10.03
C GLU A 118 7.84 -19.57 9.90
N THR A 119 8.40 -20.35 10.82
CA THR A 119 9.84 -20.63 10.91
C THR A 119 10.20 -22.03 10.40
N ASP A 120 9.24 -22.96 10.38
CA ASP A 120 9.41 -24.26 9.72
C ASP A 120 9.31 -24.09 8.19
N PRO A 121 10.38 -24.38 7.42
CA PRO A 121 10.39 -24.15 5.98
C PRO A 121 9.36 -24.98 5.21
N VAL A 122 9.06 -26.20 5.66
CA VAL A 122 8.10 -27.10 4.99
C VAL A 122 6.68 -26.59 5.19
N LYS A 123 6.33 -26.26 6.44
CA LYS A 123 5.01 -25.69 6.76
C LYS A 123 4.83 -24.31 6.13
N GLN A 124 5.89 -23.50 6.09
CA GLN A 124 5.88 -22.21 5.41
C GLN A 124 5.55 -22.38 3.92
N MET A 125 6.19 -23.35 3.25
CA MET A 125 5.93 -23.63 1.83
C MET A 125 4.48 -24.08 1.61
N GLN A 126 3.95 -24.97 2.46
CA GLN A 126 2.54 -25.39 2.39
C GLN A 126 1.57 -24.21 2.51
N LEU A 127 1.80 -23.32 3.48
CA LEU A 127 1.00 -22.10 3.65
C LEU A 127 1.10 -21.17 2.44
N ARG A 128 2.28 -21.08 1.81
CA ARG A 128 2.48 -20.26 0.60
C ARG A 128 1.85 -20.86 -0.66
N THR A 129 1.75 -22.19 -0.76
CA THR A 129 0.92 -22.84 -1.78
C THR A 129 -0.55 -22.44 -1.62
N ILE A 130 -1.11 -22.53 -0.40
CA ILE A 130 -2.49 -22.08 -0.12
C ILE A 130 -2.66 -20.58 -0.40
N LEU A 131 -1.64 -19.77 -0.06
CA LEU A 131 -1.63 -18.34 -0.36
C LEU A 131 -1.72 -18.10 -1.87
N ALA A 132 -0.92 -18.81 -2.66
CA ALA A 132 -0.82 -18.66 -4.11
C ALA A 132 -2.04 -19.18 -4.87
N GLU A 133 -2.63 -20.29 -4.42
CA GLU A 133 -3.69 -21.01 -5.14
C GLU A 133 -5.09 -20.61 -4.70
N GLU A 134 -5.25 -20.11 -3.46
CA GLU A 134 -6.58 -19.81 -2.91
C GLU A 134 -6.69 -18.35 -2.43
N THR A 135 -5.86 -17.95 -1.48
CA THR A 135 -6.06 -16.68 -0.75
C THR A 135 -5.83 -15.46 -1.65
N LEU A 136 -4.70 -15.43 -2.37
CA LEU A 136 -4.37 -14.35 -3.29
C LEU A 136 -5.35 -14.31 -4.48
N PRO A 137 -5.65 -15.41 -5.19
CA PRO A 137 -6.62 -15.40 -6.27
C PRO A 137 -8.02 -14.91 -5.84
N LYS A 138 -8.49 -15.24 -4.64
CA LYS A 138 -9.78 -14.74 -4.12
C LYS A 138 -9.80 -13.20 -4.06
N THR A 139 -8.76 -12.59 -3.50
CA THR A 139 -8.61 -11.13 -3.42
C THR A 139 -8.48 -10.51 -4.80
N LEU A 140 -7.58 -11.01 -5.65
CA LEU A 140 -7.33 -10.44 -6.98
C LEU A 140 -8.53 -10.58 -7.92
N ASN A 141 -9.26 -11.70 -7.88
CA ASN A 141 -10.51 -11.86 -8.63
C ASN A 141 -11.55 -10.81 -8.25
N SER A 142 -11.63 -10.47 -6.97
CA SER A 142 -12.59 -9.49 -6.47
C SER A 142 -12.19 -8.07 -6.89
N LEU A 143 -10.90 -7.72 -6.74
CA LEU A 143 -10.35 -6.43 -7.19
C LEU A 143 -10.50 -6.24 -8.71
N GLU A 144 -10.14 -7.24 -9.52
CA GLU A 144 -10.27 -7.23 -10.98
C GLU A 144 -11.71 -6.97 -11.41
N LYS A 145 -12.69 -7.68 -10.80
CA LYS A 145 -14.12 -7.52 -11.09
C LYS A 145 -14.66 -6.15 -10.71
N ARG A 146 -14.19 -5.54 -9.62
CA ARG A 146 -14.64 -4.21 -9.18
C ARG A 146 -14.04 -3.12 -10.06
N THR A 147 -12.72 -3.10 -10.18
CA THR A 147 -11.99 -2.05 -10.91
C THR A 147 -12.33 -2.02 -12.40
N SER A 148 -12.55 -3.18 -13.03
CA SER A 148 -13.01 -3.28 -14.43
C SER A 148 -14.36 -2.60 -14.70
N LYS A 149 -15.19 -2.37 -13.67
CA LYS A 149 -16.51 -1.71 -13.82
C LYS A 149 -16.44 -0.19 -13.67
N TRP A 150 -15.32 0.36 -13.24
CA TRP A 150 -15.27 1.73 -12.73
C TRP A 150 -14.41 2.67 -13.55
N SER A 151 -13.29 2.19 -14.07
CA SER A 151 -12.40 2.95 -14.94
C SER A 151 -11.67 2.01 -15.90
N GLU A 152 -11.39 2.49 -17.10
CA GLU A 152 -10.61 1.74 -18.09
C GLU A 152 -9.13 1.70 -17.71
N ARG A 153 -8.57 2.81 -17.21
CA ARG A 153 -7.13 2.91 -16.92
C ARG A 153 -6.77 2.71 -15.45
N TYR A 154 -7.48 3.36 -14.54
CA TYR A 154 -7.18 3.32 -13.10
C TYR A 154 -8.20 2.45 -12.35
N SER A 155 -8.19 2.49 -11.03
CA SER A 155 -8.99 1.61 -10.18
C SER A 155 -10.41 2.15 -9.96
N VAL A 156 -10.58 3.40 -9.54
CA VAL A 156 -11.86 3.92 -9.01
C VAL A 156 -12.52 5.00 -9.86
N CYS A 157 -11.73 5.76 -10.62
CA CYS A 157 -12.12 6.85 -11.53
C CYS A 157 -10.99 7.07 -12.56
N ASP A 158 -11.10 8.04 -13.48
CA ASP A 158 -10.15 8.19 -14.59
C ASP A 158 -8.88 9.00 -14.27
N ARG A 159 -8.50 9.05 -12.98
CA ARG A 159 -7.23 9.61 -12.52
C ARG A 159 -6.62 8.71 -11.45
N LEU A 160 -5.33 8.89 -11.22
CA LEU A 160 -4.61 8.24 -10.13
C LEU A 160 -5.23 8.62 -8.77
N THR A 161 -5.57 7.61 -7.97
CA THR A 161 -5.96 7.76 -6.57
C THR A 161 -5.11 6.86 -5.67
N VAL A 162 -5.32 7.00 -4.36
CA VAL A 162 -4.67 6.14 -3.38
C VAL A 162 -5.03 4.65 -3.49
N ALA A 163 -6.19 4.30 -4.06
CA ALA A 163 -6.53 2.90 -4.35
C ALA A 163 -5.58 2.28 -5.39
N ASP A 164 -5.17 3.05 -6.41
CA ASP A 164 -4.18 2.60 -7.38
C ASP A 164 -2.83 2.32 -6.72
N LEU A 165 -2.40 3.20 -5.80
CA LEU A 165 -1.13 3.02 -5.06
C LEU A 165 -1.16 1.79 -4.15
N ALA A 166 -2.30 1.51 -3.52
CA ALA A 166 -2.48 0.31 -2.70
C ALA A 166 -2.48 -0.97 -3.55
N ILE A 167 -3.16 -0.98 -4.70
CA ILE A 167 -3.14 -2.10 -5.66
C ILE A 167 -1.73 -2.31 -6.22
N TYR A 168 -1.06 -1.23 -6.61
CA TYR A 168 0.32 -1.27 -7.08
C TYR A 168 1.25 -1.95 -6.08
N SER A 169 1.20 -1.56 -4.80
CA SER A 169 2.03 -2.16 -3.74
C SER A 169 1.69 -3.63 -3.48
N LEU A 170 0.41 -4.00 -3.52
CA LEU A 170 -0.01 -5.40 -3.41
C LEU A 170 0.58 -6.24 -4.56
N LEU A 171 0.43 -5.78 -5.81
CA LEU A 171 0.97 -6.49 -6.97
C LEU A 171 2.50 -6.53 -6.97
N TRP A 172 3.15 -5.42 -6.62
CA TRP A 172 4.62 -5.36 -6.50
C TRP A 172 5.16 -6.43 -5.54
N THR A 173 4.48 -6.65 -4.41
CA THR A 173 4.86 -7.66 -3.42
C THR A 173 5.03 -9.04 -4.08
N PHE A 174 4.09 -9.45 -4.94
CA PHE A 174 4.13 -10.74 -5.62
C PHE A 174 4.98 -10.74 -6.89
N GLN A 175 4.95 -9.66 -7.68
CA GLN A 175 5.78 -9.55 -8.89
C GLN A 175 7.27 -9.47 -8.59
N SER A 176 7.66 -9.00 -7.41
CA SER A 176 9.06 -8.90 -7.01
C SER A 176 9.77 -10.26 -6.88
N GLY A 177 9.03 -11.38 -6.81
CA GLY A 177 9.59 -12.72 -6.62
C GLY A 177 10.19 -12.95 -5.23
N ARG A 178 10.02 -12.01 -4.28
CA ARG A 178 10.59 -12.10 -2.93
C ARG A 178 9.87 -13.07 -2.00
N ILE A 179 8.61 -13.42 -2.31
CA ILE A 179 7.82 -14.37 -1.52
C ILE A 179 8.07 -15.77 -2.07
N LEU A 180 9.15 -16.42 -1.63
CA LEU A 180 9.53 -17.77 -2.08
C LEU A 180 8.36 -18.74 -1.91
N GLY A 181 7.95 -19.45 -2.95
CA GLY A 181 6.80 -20.37 -2.92
C GLY A 181 5.49 -19.77 -3.42
N VAL A 182 5.44 -18.45 -3.65
CA VAL A 182 4.36 -17.81 -4.42
C VAL A 182 4.92 -17.43 -5.80
N PRO A 183 4.48 -18.09 -6.89
CA PRO A 183 5.03 -17.82 -8.21
C PRO A 183 4.60 -16.43 -8.70
N VAL A 184 5.50 -15.71 -9.37
CA VAL A 184 5.18 -14.40 -9.98
C VAL A 184 4.05 -14.49 -11.00
N SER A 185 3.83 -15.66 -11.59
CA SER A 185 2.71 -15.93 -12.51
C SER A 185 1.35 -15.91 -11.82
N ALA A 186 1.28 -15.96 -10.48
CA ALA A 186 0.02 -15.90 -9.74
C ALA A 186 -0.78 -14.62 -10.00
N VAL A 187 -0.12 -13.53 -10.42
CA VAL A 187 -0.80 -12.27 -10.77
C VAL A 187 -1.06 -12.11 -12.28
N ALA A 188 -0.48 -12.96 -13.13
CA ALA A 188 -0.54 -12.83 -14.59
C ALA A 188 -1.96 -12.83 -15.20
N PRO A 189 -2.97 -13.54 -14.64
CA PRO A 189 -4.32 -13.53 -15.19
C PRO A 189 -5.07 -12.19 -15.05
N TYR A 190 -4.63 -11.31 -14.15
CA TYR A 190 -5.38 -10.12 -13.73
C TYR A 190 -5.00 -8.89 -14.54
N LYS A 191 -5.43 -8.84 -15.81
CA LYS A 191 -5.00 -7.81 -16.76
C LYS A 191 -5.38 -6.41 -16.31
N LYS A 192 -6.58 -6.20 -15.78
CA LYS A 192 -6.99 -4.86 -15.31
C LYS A 192 -6.10 -4.39 -14.16
N LEU A 193 -5.76 -5.27 -13.22
CA LEU A 193 -4.86 -4.91 -12.13
C LEU A 193 -3.43 -4.66 -12.62
N LEU A 194 -2.95 -5.42 -13.60
CA LEU A 194 -1.65 -5.19 -14.24
C LEU A 194 -1.62 -3.85 -14.98
N ASP A 195 -2.69 -3.44 -15.66
CA ASP A 195 -2.77 -2.12 -16.29
C ASP A 195 -2.71 -0.99 -15.26
N ILE A 196 -3.36 -1.16 -14.11
CA ILE A 196 -3.24 -0.22 -12.96
C ILE A 196 -1.79 -0.18 -12.45
N TYR A 197 -1.17 -1.34 -12.29
CA TYR A 197 0.24 -1.42 -11.86
C TYR A 197 1.16 -0.65 -12.82
N GLU A 198 1.03 -0.88 -14.13
CA GLU A 198 1.83 -0.19 -15.14
C GLU A 198 1.53 1.32 -15.20
N ALA A 199 0.28 1.73 -14.98
CA ALA A 199 -0.07 3.14 -14.90
C ALA A 199 0.65 3.83 -13.71
N VAL A 200 0.73 3.17 -12.55
CA VAL A 200 1.45 3.68 -11.38
C VAL A 200 2.96 3.63 -11.59
N ALA A 201 3.52 2.49 -12.03
CA ALA A 201 4.95 2.32 -12.31
C ALA A 201 5.44 3.28 -13.40
N GLY A 202 4.58 3.63 -14.36
CA GLY A 202 4.82 4.58 -15.42
C GLY A 202 4.80 6.04 -14.98
N HIS A 203 4.27 6.36 -13.79
CA HIS A 203 4.12 7.73 -13.33
C HIS A 203 5.51 8.37 -13.09
N PRO A 204 5.80 9.58 -13.63
CA PRO A 204 7.14 10.18 -13.55
C PRO A 204 7.69 10.31 -12.13
N LYS A 205 6.83 10.67 -11.16
CA LYS A 205 7.22 10.77 -9.75
C LYS A 205 7.51 9.40 -9.12
N VAL A 206 6.81 8.34 -9.53
CA VAL A 206 7.07 6.99 -9.02
C VAL A 206 8.42 6.49 -9.54
N ARG A 207 8.73 6.72 -10.83
CA ARG A 207 10.05 6.43 -11.39
C ARG A 207 11.16 7.23 -10.71
N GLY A 208 10.91 8.52 -10.45
CA GLY A 208 11.85 9.38 -9.73
C GLY A 208 12.08 8.94 -8.29
N TRP A 209 11.04 8.46 -7.60
CA TRP A 209 11.17 7.87 -6.27
C TRP A 209 12.00 6.59 -6.28
N GLY A 210 11.77 5.71 -7.26
CA GLY A 210 12.49 4.44 -7.39
C GLY A 210 13.99 4.57 -7.73
N SER A 211 14.44 5.72 -8.24
CA SER A 211 15.86 5.98 -8.50
C SER A 211 16.60 6.63 -7.32
N MET A 212 15.88 7.03 -6.26
CA MET A 212 16.49 7.55 -5.05
C MET A 212 17.17 6.44 -4.27
N ARG A 213 18.30 6.78 -3.63
CA ARG A 213 18.91 5.90 -2.64
C ARG A 213 18.10 5.97 -1.35
N HIS A 214 17.74 4.80 -0.87
CA HIS A 214 16.73 4.51 0.14
C HIS A 214 17.34 3.61 1.19
#